data_AF-A0A951A537-F1
#
_entry.id   AF-A0A951A537-F1
#
_cell.length_a   1.000
_cell.length_b   1.000
_cell.length_c   1.000
_cell.angle_alpha   90.00
_cell.angle_beta   90.00
_cell.angle_gamma   90.00
#
_symmetry.space_group_name_H-M   'P 1'
#
loop_
_entity.id
_entity.type
_entity.pdbx_description
1 polymer ?
#
loop_
_entity_poly.entity_id
_entity_poly.type
_entity_poly.pdbx_seq_one_letter_code
_entity_poly.pdbx_strand_id
1 'polypeptide(L)'
;MLHGPDNGEGERLGIAIFARAPVAGKAKTRLIPHLGAKRAAALHAALVRKTLASAIAARLGEVSLWCAPDTAHPFFEQCRTELKVRLASQLRGDLGDRMLGAFKAQRGPLLLAGSDCPLISPSHFN
;
A
#
# COMPACT_ATOMS: atom_id res chain seq x y z
N MET A 1 -13.80 2.58 -42.83
CA MET A 1 -13.65 3.08 -41.46
C MET A 1 -12.28 2.68 -40.97
N LEU A 2 -11.37 3.64 -40.80
CA LEU A 2 -9.98 3.40 -40.41
C LEU A 2 -9.96 3.10 -38.91
N HIS A 3 -9.61 1.87 -38.53
CA HIS A 3 -9.12 1.58 -37.19
C HIS A 3 -7.79 2.33 -37.03
N GLY A 4 -7.77 3.32 -36.13
CA GLY A 4 -6.52 3.94 -35.68
C GLY A 4 -5.63 2.91 -35.00
N PRO A 5 -4.32 3.17 -34.88
CA PRO A 5 -3.41 2.24 -34.24
C PRO A 5 -3.85 1.99 -32.80
N ASP A 6 -4.08 0.72 -32.49
CA ASP A 6 -4.18 0.20 -31.13
C ASP A 6 -2.81 0.41 -30.47
N ASN A 7 -2.65 1.54 -29.78
CA ASN A 7 -1.44 1.87 -29.06
C ASN A 7 -1.34 0.90 -27.87
N GLY A 8 -0.60 -0.18 -28.06
CA GLY A 8 -0.36 -1.24 -27.08
C GLY A 8 0.37 -0.79 -25.81
N GLU A 9 -0.24 0.07 -25.01
CA GLU A 9 0.02 0.11 -23.58
C GLU A 9 -0.82 -1.00 -22.94
N GLY A 10 -0.30 -2.24 -22.96
CA GLY A 10 -0.87 -3.30 -22.14
C GLY A 10 -1.05 -2.79 -20.71
N GLU A 11 -2.24 -2.99 -20.13
CA GLU A 11 -2.59 -2.41 -18.82
C GLU A 11 -1.51 -2.74 -17.79
N ARG A 12 -0.76 -1.72 -17.36
CA ARG A 12 0.36 -1.89 -16.43
C ARG A 12 -0.14 -2.40 -15.08
N LEU A 13 0.55 -3.39 -14.52
CA LEU A 13 0.28 -3.94 -13.19
C LEU A 13 0.28 -2.83 -12.13
N GLY A 14 -0.85 -2.65 -11.45
CA GLY A 14 -0.92 -1.79 -10.27
C GLY A 14 -0.41 -2.53 -9.02
N ILE A 15 0.14 -1.79 -8.06
CA ILE A 15 0.48 -2.31 -6.73
C ILE A 15 -0.30 -1.52 -5.67
N ALA A 16 -1.08 -2.22 -4.84
CA ALA A 16 -1.79 -1.67 -3.70
C ALA A 16 -1.18 -2.17 -2.40
N ILE A 17 -0.66 -1.25 -1.58
CA ILE A 17 -0.15 -1.53 -0.24
C ILE A 17 -1.17 -1.12 0.80
N PHE A 18 -1.68 -2.07 1.57
CA PHE A 18 -2.62 -1.81 2.66
C PHE A 18 -1.87 -1.48 3.94
N ALA A 19 -2.21 -0.34 4.55
CA ALA A 19 -1.63 0.11 5.80
C ALA A 19 -2.66 0.74 6.74
N ARG A 20 -2.54 0.45 8.04
CA ARG A 20 -3.20 1.23 9.10
C ARG A 20 -2.32 2.39 9.51
N ALA A 21 -2.94 3.46 10.01
CA ALA A 21 -2.23 4.60 10.58
C ALA A 21 -1.34 4.13 11.77
N PRO A 22 -0.06 4.55 11.83
CA PRO A 22 0.86 4.16 12.90
C PRO A 22 0.56 4.92 14.20
N VAL A 23 -0.55 4.58 14.84
CA VAL A 23 -0.97 5.17 16.12
C VAL A 23 -0.55 4.27 17.27
N ALA A 24 0.10 4.85 18.28
CA ALA A 24 0.49 4.16 19.50
C ALA A 24 -0.74 3.49 20.15
N GLY A 25 -0.61 2.21 20.51
CA GLY A 25 -1.72 1.43 21.08
C GLY A 25 -2.67 0.80 20.05
N LYS A 26 -2.57 1.18 18.77
CA LYS A 26 -3.46 0.67 17.69
C LYS A 26 -2.72 -0.12 16.61
N ALA A 27 -1.45 0.21 16.36
CA ALA A 27 -0.60 -0.52 15.42
C ALA A 27 0.26 -1.56 16.15
N LYS A 28 0.47 -2.71 15.50
CA LYS A 28 1.35 -3.79 15.99
C LYS A 28 1.10 -4.16 17.46
N THR A 29 -0.16 -4.30 17.84
CA THR A 29 -0.59 -4.49 19.23
C THR A 29 0.04 -5.71 19.89
N ARG A 30 0.26 -6.79 19.12
CA ARG A 30 0.99 -7.99 19.58
C ARG A 30 2.44 -7.72 20.00
N LEU A 31 3.07 -6.65 19.51
CA LEU A 31 4.44 -6.26 19.84
C LEU A 31 4.51 -5.25 20.99
N ILE A 32 3.38 -4.72 21.46
CA ILE A 32 3.34 -3.75 22.55
C ILE A 32 3.93 -4.31 23.86
N PRO A 33 3.68 -5.56 24.27
CA PRO A 33 4.29 -6.11 25.50
C PRO A 33 5.83 -6.12 25.47
N HIS A 34 6.44 -6.15 24.29
CA HIS A 34 7.89 -6.24 24.14
C HIS A 34 8.56 -4.91 23.78
N LEU A 35 7.86 -4.04 23.03
CA LEU A 35 8.42 -2.79 22.50
C LEU A 35 7.81 -1.54 23.18
N GLY A 36 6.65 -1.67 23.81
CA GLY A 36 5.82 -0.54 24.21
C GLY A 36 5.08 0.10 23.02
N ALA A 37 3.98 0.79 23.32
CA ALA A 37 3.04 1.31 22.33
C ALA A 37 3.67 2.28 21.30
N LYS A 38 4.57 3.17 21.77
CA LYS A 38 5.25 4.15 20.89
C LYS A 38 6.21 3.47 19.91
N ARG A 39 7.05 2.54 20.38
CA ARG A 39 8.01 1.84 19.52
C ARG A 39 7.30 0.87 18.56
N ALA A 40 6.21 0.25 18.97
CA ALA A 40 5.38 -0.58 18.09
C ALA A 40 4.79 0.23 16.92
N ALA A 41 4.29 1.45 17.18
CA ALA A 41 3.82 2.36 16.14
C ALA A 41 4.96 2.86 15.22
N ALA A 42 6.12 3.21 15.79
CA ALA A 42 7.28 3.62 15.01
C ALA A 42 7.78 2.48 14.08
N LEU A 43 7.82 1.24 14.59
CA LEU A 43 8.13 0.06 13.79
C LEU A 43 7.13 -0.12 12.64
N HIS A 44 5.83 0.03 12.91
CA HIS A 44 4.80 -0.03 11.86
C HIS A 44 5.05 1.00 10.76
N ALA A 45 5.34 2.25 11.12
CA ALA A 45 5.65 3.31 10.17
C ALA A 45 6.89 2.96 9.31
N ALA A 46 7.94 2.41 9.92
CA ALA A 46 9.14 1.98 9.22
C ALA A 46 8.86 0.83 8.23
N LEU A 47 8.04 -0.15 8.63
CA LEU A 47 7.64 -1.28 7.77
C LEU A 47 6.82 -0.83 6.56
N VAL A 48 5.87 0.09 6.76
CA VAL A 48 5.08 0.68 5.66
C VAL A 48 6.02 1.39 4.68
N ARG A 49 6.91 2.28 5.16
CA ARG A 49 7.88 2.99 4.30
C ARG A 49 8.77 2.02 3.51
N LYS A 50 9.30 0.99 4.18
CA LYS A 50 10.14 -0.03 3.54
C LYS A 50 9.38 -0.79 2.46
N THR A 51 8.14 -1.20 2.74
CA THR A 51 7.29 -1.92 1.77
C THR A 51 7.00 -1.06 0.55
N LEU A 52 6.66 0.22 0.74
CA LEU A 52 6.44 1.16 -0.36
C LEU A 52 7.70 1.36 -1.21
N ALA A 53 8.85 1.58 -0.56
CA ALA A 53 10.12 1.75 -1.26
C ALA A 53 10.48 0.51 -2.11
N SER A 54 10.29 -0.70 -1.57
CA SER A 54 10.50 -1.94 -2.33
C SER A 54 9.55 -2.08 -3.52
N ALA A 55 8.26 -1.78 -3.32
CA ALA A 55 7.26 -1.84 -4.40
C ALA A 55 7.59 -0.84 -5.54
N ILE A 56 8.02 0.37 -5.18
CA ILE A 56 8.45 1.39 -6.17
C ILE A 56 9.71 0.91 -6.91
N ALA A 57 10.68 0.34 -6.18
CA ALA A 57 11.93 -0.15 -6.76
C ALA A 57 11.70 -1.31 -7.75
N ALA A 58 10.60 -2.07 -7.62
CA ALA A 58 10.26 -3.16 -8.52
C ALA A 58 9.83 -2.69 -9.92
N ARG A 59 9.41 -1.42 -10.09
CA ARG A 59 9.07 -0.81 -11.39
C ARG A 59 8.02 -1.56 -12.23
N LEU A 60 7.13 -2.33 -11.61
CA LEU A 60 6.08 -3.07 -12.33
C LEU A 60 4.93 -2.19 -12.81
N GLY A 61 4.74 -1.05 -12.14
CA GLY A 61 3.70 -0.09 -12.43
C GLY A 61 3.42 0.79 -11.21
N GLU A 62 2.20 1.33 -11.15
CA GLU A 62 1.89 2.37 -10.19
C GLU A 62 1.64 1.84 -8.78
N VAL A 63 2.24 2.50 -7.79
CA VAL A 63 2.10 2.16 -6.37
C VAL A 63 1.09 3.07 -5.68
N SER A 64 0.12 2.46 -5.01
CA SER A 64 -0.89 3.13 -4.20
C SER A 64 -0.85 2.65 -2.74
N LEU A 65 -1.02 3.57 -1.80
CA LEU A 65 -1.15 3.31 -0.38
C LEU A 65 -2.62 3.41 0.03
N TRP A 66 -3.17 2.28 0.45
CA TRP A 66 -4.55 2.15 0.89
C TRP A 66 -4.62 2.21 2.41
N CYS A 67 -5.21 3.29 2.90
CA CYS A 67 -5.11 3.77 4.27
C CYS A 67 -6.33 3.37 5.11
N ALA A 68 -6.08 2.93 6.33
CA ALA A 68 -7.11 2.76 7.35
C ALA A 68 -6.78 3.57 8.62
N PRO A 69 -7.75 4.23 9.26
CA PRO A 69 -9.18 4.25 8.91
C PRO A 69 -9.52 5.12 7.68
N ASP A 70 -8.66 6.07 7.36
CA ASP A 70 -8.77 6.99 6.22
C ASP A 70 -7.37 7.53 5.86
N THR A 71 -7.28 8.45 4.90
CA THR A 71 -6.04 9.06 4.44
C THR A 71 -5.55 10.23 5.29
N ALA A 72 -6.29 10.66 6.32
CA ALA A 72 -6.06 11.94 6.99
C ALA A 72 -4.86 11.93 7.97
N HIS A 73 -4.35 10.75 8.34
CA HIS A 73 -3.23 10.67 9.27
C HIS A 73 -1.94 11.27 8.65
N PRO A 74 -1.20 12.18 9.33
CA PRO A 74 -0.05 12.89 8.75
C PRO A 74 1.05 12.00 8.17
N PHE A 75 1.23 10.81 8.75
CA PHE A 75 2.14 9.79 8.22
C PHE A 75 1.87 9.41 6.74
N PHE A 76 0.60 9.32 6.34
CA PHE A 76 0.25 8.97 4.97
C PHE A 76 0.57 10.11 4.00
N GLU A 77 0.33 11.34 4.43
CA GLU A 77 0.69 12.53 3.66
C GLU A 77 2.21 12.67 3.50
N GLN A 78 2.99 12.34 4.53
CA GLN A 78 4.45 12.22 4.43
C GLN A 78 4.84 11.17 3.40
N CYS A 79 4.23 9.98 3.43
CA CYS A 79 4.51 8.93 2.45
C CYS A 79 4.16 9.36 1.02
N ARG A 80 3.02 10.05 0.81
CA ARG A 80 2.63 10.62 -0.49
C ARG A 80 3.68 11.60 -1.00
N THR A 81 4.15 12.49 -0.14
CA THR A 81 5.09 13.55 -0.53
C THR A 81 6.50 13.01 -0.76
N GLU A 82 7.01 12.15 0.13
CA GLU A 82 8.37 11.60 0.07
C GLU A 82 8.53 10.54 -1.02
N LEU A 83 7.52 9.67 -1.20
CA LEU A 83 7.60 8.50 -2.08
C LEU A 83 6.74 8.61 -3.34
N LYS A 84 6.00 9.72 -3.51
CA LYS A 84 5.15 10.02 -4.68
C LYS A 84 4.08 8.93 -4.97
N VAL A 85 3.57 8.29 -3.93
CA VAL A 85 2.50 7.28 -4.03
C VAL A 85 1.12 7.92 -3.98
N ARG A 86 0.14 7.32 -4.67
CA ARG A 86 -1.27 7.74 -4.50
C ARG A 86 -1.83 7.25 -3.16
N LEU A 87 -2.70 8.04 -2.54
CA LEU A 87 -3.44 7.63 -1.34
C LEU A 87 -4.88 7.24 -1.71
N ALA A 88 -5.39 6.19 -1.08
CA ALA A 88 -6.80 5.81 -1.15
C ALA A 88 -7.28 5.37 0.24
N SER A 89 -8.56 5.55 0.56
CA SER A 89 -9.14 5.01 1.80
C SER A 89 -9.55 3.56 1.60
N GLN A 90 -9.25 2.69 2.57
CA GLN A 90 -9.83 1.35 2.62
C GLN A 90 -11.34 1.43 2.85
N LEU A 91 -12.10 0.52 2.22
CA LEU A 91 -13.51 0.37 2.55
C LEU A 91 -13.72 -0.04 4.01
N ARG A 92 -14.89 0.29 4.55
CA ARG A 92 -15.33 -0.30 5.83
C ARG A 92 -15.74 -1.75 5.59
N GLY A 93 -15.70 -2.54 6.65
CA GLY A 93 -16.00 -3.96 6.59
C GLY A 93 -14.80 -4.83 6.95
N ASP A 94 -14.88 -6.10 6.58
CA ASP A 94 -13.83 -7.07 6.83
C ASP A 94 -12.64 -6.90 5.87
N LEU A 95 -11.70 -7.84 5.87
CA LEU A 95 -10.55 -7.77 4.97
C LEU A 95 -10.94 -7.99 3.50
N GLY A 96 -11.92 -8.86 3.24
CA GLY A 96 -12.40 -9.17 1.90
C GLY A 96 -13.07 -7.97 1.25
N ASP A 97 -13.91 -7.25 2.00
CA ASP A 97 -14.54 -6.01 1.52
C ASP A 97 -13.51 -4.97 1.08
N ARG A 98 -12.45 -4.81 1.89
CA ARG A 98 -11.37 -3.86 1.60
C ARG A 98 -10.60 -4.26 0.36
N MET A 99 -10.24 -5.53 0.25
CA MET A 99 -9.54 -6.06 -0.92
C MET A 99 -10.38 -5.88 -2.19
N LEU A 100 -11.67 -6.24 -2.13
CA LEU A 100 -12.61 -6.05 -3.23
C LEU A 100 -12.69 -4.58 -3.65
N GLY A 101 -12.71 -3.65 -2.71
CA GLY A 101 -12.66 -2.21 -2.99
C GLY A 101 -11.43 -1.80 -3.81
N ALA A 102 -10.26 -2.34 -3.48
CA ALA A 102 -9.03 -2.08 -4.22
C ALA A 102 -9.05 -2.68 -5.64
N PHE A 103 -9.49 -3.93 -5.78
CA PHE A 103 -9.62 -4.58 -7.08
C PHE A 103 -10.64 -3.88 -7.99
N LYS A 104 -11.78 -3.42 -7.44
CA LYS A 104 -12.79 -2.67 -8.21
C LYS A 104 -12.32 -1.29 -8.67
N ALA A 105 -11.40 -0.66 -7.93
CA ALA A 105 -10.88 0.67 -8.27
C ALA A 105 -9.76 0.62 -9.33
N GLN A 106 -9.11 -0.53 -9.51
CA GLN A 106 -8.08 -0.73 -10.50
C GLN A 106 -8.70 -1.19 -11.83
N ARG A 107 -8.23 -0.62 -12.95
CA ARG A 107 -8.73 -0.97 -14.30
C ARG A 107 -8.16 -2.27 -14.83
N GLY A 108 -6.88 -2.54 -14.55
CA GLY A 108 -6.18 -3.74 -15.00
C GLY A 108 -5.69 -4.65 -13.88
N PRO A 109 -4.62 -5.44 -14.10
CA PRO A 109 -4.11 -6.34 -13.08
C PRO A 109 -3.65 -5.57 -11.83
N LEU A 110 -3.87 -6.17 -10.65
CA LEU A 110 -3.53 -5.60 -9.36
C LEU A 110 -2.79 -6.62 -8.50
N LEU A 111 -1.65 -6.22 -7.96
CA LEU A 111 -1.00 -6.90 -6.86
C LEU A 111 -1.32 -6.18 -5.56
N LEU A 112 -1.91 -6.90 -4.61
CA LEU A 112 -2.29 -6.36 -3.31
C LEU A 112 -1.42 -6.99 -2.22
N ALA A 113 -0.81 -6.16 -1.37
CA ALA A 113 0.02 -6.60 -0.25
C ALA A 113 -0.26 -5.79 1.02
N GLY A 114 -0.03 -6.38 2.19
CA GLY A 114 -0.02 -5.67 3.46
C GLY A 114 1.34 -5.01 3.74
N SER A 115 1.34 -3.98 4.59
CA SER A 115 2.57 -3.28 5.04
C SER A 115 3.55 -4.12 5.87
N ASP A 116 3.16 -5.34 6.22
CA ASP A 116 3.86 -6.20 7.17
C ASP A 116 4.81 -7.20 6.50
N CYS A 117 4.92 -7.13 5.17
CA CYS A 117 5.83 -7.94 4.38
C CYS A 117 6.98 -7.07 3.82
N PRO A 118 7.90 -6.58 4.67
CA PRO A 118 9.04 -5.77 4.23
C PRO A 118 10.06 -6.58 3.42
N LEU A 119 9.91 -7.90 3.34
CA LEU A 119 10.77 -8.84 2.63
C LEU A 119 10.37 -9.04 1.16
N ILE A 120 9.37 -8.31 0.67
CA ILE A 120 9.09 -8.30 -0.77
C ILE A 120 10.24 -7.57 -1.47
N SER A 121 11.29 -8.30 -1.83
CA SER A 121 12.32 -7.83 -2.76
C SER A 121 11.77 -7.76 -4.19
N PRO A 122 12.36 -6.93 -5.07
CA PRO A 122 11.99 -6.87 -6.47
C PRO A 122 11.90 -8.24 -7.16
N SER A 123 12.73 -9.20 -6.75
CA SER A 123 12.77 -10.56 -7.28
C SER A 123 11.51 -11.39 -7.06
N HIS A 124 10.62 -11.00 -6.15
CA HIS A 124 9.34 -11.71 -5.93
C HIS A 124 8.23 -11.28 -6.91
N PHE A 125 8.53 -10.32 -7.78
CA PHE A 125 7.58 -9.78 -8.74
C PHE A 125 7.89 -10.15 -10.20
N ASN A 126 8.85 -11.05 -10.39
CA ASN A 126 9.29 -11.54 -11.70
C ASN A 126 8.30 -12.55 -12.28
#